data_AF-A0A1M6GHJ1-F1
#
_entry.id   AF-A0A1M6GHJ1-F1
#
_cell.length_a   1.000
_cell.length_b   1.000
_cell.length_c   1.000
_cell.angle_alpha   90.00
_cell.angle_beta   90.00
_cell.angle_gamma   90.00
#
_symmetry.space_group_name_H-M   'P 1'
#
loop_
_entity.id
_entity.type
_entity.pdbx_description
1 polymer ?
#
loop_
_entity_poly.entity_id
_entity_poly.type
_entity_poly.pdbx_seq_one_letter_code
_entity_poly.pdbx_strand_id
1 'polypeptide(L)'
;MDEALRKEYEEWVEKVQRELVNHKEWVEQYGNYAKNMMEHKDLFIKARKTFHVYKPLHAYLTIGNVKDKHVNFDLRYLGQSVGTIKVGARKRKPRLSVNETQANNSERFNYRLGIIENKSWSTSELAKAFRTFYKNEAVGSPRQEEHMVESALFSELEKTKSVNKTLCGIQPVSYANSRIHMKTSLKASDAKKNVIEQSKTGGETDILCRRNIKLGESRFVVIEVKDENKKNESFDDTMKQAISYAVFISELIHSNAGKDWMKIWGMENQIKENYIIDCVVAMPKGATEPSYAGEKIEIPGTGDKLELHYMKIKDYDSENVEFESSFDNK
;
A
#
# COMPACT_ATOMS: atom_id res chain seq x y z
N MET A 1 -22.20 -13.77 -6.32
CA MET A 1 -21.12 -14.62 -6.88
C MET A 1 -21.71 -15.97 -7.24
N ASP A 2 -21.32 -16.58 -8.36
CA ASP A 2 -21.77 -17.95 -8.67
C ASP A 2 -21.02 -18.99 -7.83
N GLU A 3 -21.54 -20.22 -7.80
CA GLU A 3 -20.99 -21.30 -6.97
C GLU A 3 -19.59 -21.75 -7.41
N ALA A 4 -19.31 -21.69 -8.72
CA ALA A 4 -18.02 -22.09 -9.27
C ALA A 4 -16.91 -21.13 -8.83
N LEU A 5 -17.15 -19.82 -8.95
CA LEU A 5 -16.22 -18.78 -8.52
C LEU A 5 -16.03 -18.78 -7.00
N ARG A 6 -17.10 -18.99 -6.23
CA ARG A 6 -17.01 -19.16 -4.77
C ARG A 6 -16.03 -20.27 -4.42
N LYS A 7 -16.25 -21.45 -5.00
CA LYS A 7 -15.42 -22.63 -4.75
C LYS A 7 -13.97 -22.39 -5.16
N GLU A 8 -13.74 -21.73 -6.29
CA GLU A 8 -12.41 -21.35 -6.76
C GLU A 8 -11.68 -20.44 -5.75
N TYR A 9 -12.36 -19.46 -5.16
CA TYR A 9 -11.76 -18.61 -4.14
C TYR A 9 -11.53 -19.34 -2.81
N GLU A 10 -12.43 -20.23 -2.40
CA GLU A 10 -12.26 -21.07 -1.22
C GLU A 10 -11.03 -21.99 -1.37
N GLU A 11 -10.91 -22.67 -2.52
CA GLU A 11 -9.73 -23.49 -2.86
C GLU A 11 -8.45 -22.64 -2.92
N TRP A 12 -8.55 -21.39 -3.38
CA TRP A 12 -7.44 -20.45 -3.39
C TRP A 12 -6.99 -20.05 -1.99
N VAL A 13 -7.91 -19.75 -1.07
CA VAL A 13 -7.61 -19.46 0.34
C VAL A 13 -6.81 -20.61 0.96
N GLU A 14 -7.30 -21.85 0.80
CA GLU A 14 -6.58 -23.02 1.31
C GLU A 14 -5.20 -23.19 0.69
N LYS A 15 -5.07 -22.90 -0.62
CA LYS A 15 -3.78 -22.98 -1.31
C LYS A 15 -2.78 -21.98 -0.73
N VAL A 16 -3.21 -20.75 -0.48
CA VAL A 16 -2.38 -19.72 0.15
C VAL A 16 -1.99 -20.12 1.57
N GLN A 17 -2.93 -20.64 2.37
CA GLN A 17 -2.62 -21.14 3.72
C GLN A 17 -1.60 -22.28 3.69
N ARG A 18 -1.77 -23.26 2.79
CA ARG A 18 -0.80 -24.35 2.60
C ARG A 18 0.59 -23.83 2.29
N GLU A 19 0.69 -22.83 1.43
CA GLU A 19 1.97 -22.18 1.10
C GLU A 19 2.62 -21.50 2.32
N LEU A 20 1.82 -20.86 3.18
CA LEU A 20 2.30 -20.23 4.42
C LEU A 20 2.70 -21.25 5.50
N VAL A 21 2.01 -22.39 5.55
CA VAL A 21 2.29 -23.47 6.51
C VAL A 21 3.52 -24.29 6.10
N ASN A 22 3.71 -24.53 4.80
CA ASN A 22 4.84 -25.32 4.29
C ASN A 22 6.18 -24.58 4.39
N HIS A 23 6.15 -23.25 4.41
CA HIS A 23 7.33 -22.39 4.46
C HIS A 23 7.17 -21.37 5.60
N LYS A 24 7.54 -21.73 6.83
CA LYS A 24 7.26 -20.91 8.03
C LYS A 24 8.32 -19.85 8.34
N GLU A 25 9.35 -19.71 7.50
CA GLU A 25 10.45 -18.77 7.70
C GLU A 25 9.97 -17.32 7.79
N TRP A 26 8.83 -17.00 7.14
CA TRP A 26 8.22 -15.69 7.22
C TRP A 26 7.82 -15.32 8.66
N VAL A 27 7.45 -16.27 9.52
CA VAL A 27 6.97 -15.95 10.87
C VAL A 27 8.07 -15.25 11.67
N GLU A 28 9.27 -15.82 11.70
CA GLU A 28 10.42 -15.24 12.38
C GLU A 28 10.88 -13.95 11.69
N GLN A 29 10.92 -13.95 10.35
CA GLN A 29 11.30 -12.79 9.55
C GLN A 29 10.42 -11.57 9.88
N TYR A 30 9.09 -11.74 9.86
CA TYR A 30 8.14 -10.67 10.14
C TYR A 30 8.10 -10.29 11.62
N GLY A 31 8.41 -11.22 12.53
CA GLY A 31 8.66 -10.89 13.94
C GLY A 31 9.87 -9.97 14.13
N ASN A 32 10.99 -10.27 13.47
CA ASN A 32 12.18 -9.43 13.50
C ASN A 32 11.91 -8.06 12.85
N TYR A 33 11.11 -8.02 11.77
CA TYR A 33 10.71 -6.77 11.13
C TYR A 33 9.90 -5.89 12.09
N ALA A 34 8.87 -6.45 12.73
CA ALA A 34 8.02 -5.72 13.66
C ALA A 34 8.83 -5.14 14.83
N LYS A 35 9.70 -5.96 15.44
CA LYS A 35 10.56 -5.53 16.55
C LYS A 35 11.44 -4.35 16.16
N ASN A 36 12.15 -4.44 15.04
CA ASN A 36 13.03 -3.37 14.59
C ASN A 36 12.26 -2.11 14.18
N MET A 37 11.11 -2.27 13.51
CA MET A 37 10.25 -1.13 13.20
C MET A 37 9.78 -0.43 14.49
N MET A 38 9.27 -1.18 15.46
CA MET A 38 8.85 -0.62 16.76
C MET A 38 9.98 0.13 17.48
N GLU A 39 11.20 -0.44 17.49
CA GLU A 39 12.39 0.23 18.05
C GLU A 39 12.71 1.55 17.33
N HIS A 40 12.57 1.58 16.00
CA HIS A 40 12.94 2.73 15.18
C HIS A 40 11.82 3.77 15.02
N LYS A 41 10.59 3.51 15.47
CA LYS A 41 9.41 4.35 15.23
C LYS A 41 9.61 5.82 15.58
N ASP A 42 10.12 6.09 16.78
CA ASP A 42 10.38 7.46 17.25
C ASP A 42 11.42 8.21 16.41
N LEU A 43 12.43 7.50 15.90
CA LEU A 43 13.46 8.09 15.04
C LEU A 43 12.83 8.59 13.74
N PHE A 44 11.99 7.78 13.10
CA PHE A 44 11.31 8.15 11.86
C PHE A 44 10.27 9.26 12.09
N ILE A 45 9.50 9.23 13.18
CA ILE A 45 8.56 10.31 13.54
C ILE A 45 9.31 11.64 13.69
N LYS A 46 10.42 11.64 14.46
CA LYS A 46 11.24 12.85 14.68
C LYS A 46 11.85 13.32 13.36
N ALA A 47 12.34 12.41 12.51
CA ALA A 47 12.91 12.74 11.22
C ALA A 47 11.88 13.35 10.26
N ARG A 48 10.68 12.75 10.13
CA ARG A 48 9.61 13.24 9.25
C ARG A 48 9.18 14.66 9.60
N LYS A 49 9.19 15.03 10.89
CA LYS A 49 8.89 16.39 11.37
C LYS A 49 9.93 17.44 11.00
N THR A 50 11.14 17.05 10.56
CA THR A 50 12.21 18.01 10.20
C THR A 50 12.09 18.58 8.80
N PHE A 51 11.17 18.07 7.98
CA PHE A 51 10.96 18.56 6.62
C PHE A 51 9.49 18.51 6.24
N HIS A 52 9.10 19.41 5.35
CA HIS A 52 7.82 19.37 4.67
C HIS A 52 8.02 18.84 3.25
N VAL A 53 7.06 18.03 2.79
CA VAL A 53 6.96 17.58 1.40
C VAL A 53 5.72 18.24 0.84
N TYR A 54 5.91 19.09 -0.16
CA TYR A 54 4.84 19.83 -0.81
C TYR A 54 4.20 18.97 -1.88
N LYS A 55 2.87 19.02 -2.00
CA LYS A 55 2.17 18.50 -3.17
C LYS A 55 2.76 19.12 -4.46
N PRO A 56 2.81 18.36 -5.55
CA PRO A 56 2.25 17.00 -5.74
C PRO A 56 3.20 15.85 -5.34
N LEU A 57 4.29 16.13 -4.62
CA LEU A 57 5.18 15.08 -4.11
C LEU A 57 4.62 14.41 -2.86
N HIS A 58 4.89 13.12 -2.73
CA HIS A 58 4.53 12.31 -1.57
C HIS A 58 5.75 11.61 -0.98
N ALA A 59 5.78 11.46 0.34
CA ALA A 59 6.85 10.75 1.05
C ALA A 59 6.42 9.31 1.34
N TYR A 60 7.22 8.36 0.86
CA TYR A 60 7.05 6.93 1.07
C TYR A 60 8.19 6.37 1.93
N LEU A 61 7.87 5.37 2.73
CA LEU A 61 8.80 4.52 3.45
C LEU A 61 8.65 3.08 2.97
N THR A 62 9.72 2.30 3.13
CA THR A 62 9.70 0.85 2.91
C THR A 62 10.01 0.14 4.22
N ILE A 63 9.42 -1.06 4.41
CA ILE A 63 9.73 -1.90 5.59
C ILE A 63 11.24 -2.12 5.71
N GLY A 64 11.93 -2.38 4.58
CA GLY A 64 13.39 -2.52 4.52
C GLY A 64 14.14 -1.33 5.12
N ASN A 65 13.84 -0.12 4.65
CA ASN A 65 14.49 1.09 5.18
C ASN A 65 14.22 1.29 6.68
N VAL A 66 12.97 1.04 7.12
CA VAL A 66 12.60 1.22 8.52
C VAL A 66 13.28 0.19 9.42
N LYS A 67 13.21 -1.10 9.07
CA LYS A 67 13.80 -2.18 9.87
C LYS A 67 15.33 -2.08 9.95
N ASP A 68 15.98 -1.60 8.88
CA ASP A 68 17.44 -1.47 8.83
C ASP A 68 17.93 -0.09 9.30
N LYS A 69 17.03 0.71 9.88
CA LYS A 69 17.32 2.05 10.44
C LYS A 69 17.87 3.04 9.41
N HIS A 70 17.57 2.82 8.14
CA HIS A 70 17.90 3.74 7.05
C HIS A 70 16.81 4.82 6.97
N VAL A 71 17.07 5.98 7.57
CA VAL A 71 16.13 7.11 7.63
C VAL A 71 16.05 7.84 6.27
N ASN A 72 15.51 7.13 5.29
CA ASN A 72 15.36 7.51 3.90
C ASN A 72 13.87 7.53 3.56
N PHE A 73 13.38 8.69 3.12
CA PHE A 73 12.02 8.86 2.62
C PHE A 73 12.10 8.98 1.11
N ASP A 74 11.48 8.03 0.42
CA ASP A 74 11.35 8.04 -1.04
C ASP A 74 10.34 9.13 -1.43
N LEU A 75 10.76 10.06 -2.29
CA LEU A 75 9.90 11.09 -2.84
C LEU A 75 9.32 10.57 -4.15
N ARG A 76 8.00 10.51 -4.22
CA ARG A 76 7.28 10.07 -5.40
C ARG A 76 6.44 11.20 -5.99
N TYR A 77 6.44 11.29 -7.32
CA TYR A 77 5.53 12.11 -8.12
C TYR A 77 4.72 11.15 -9.01
N LEU A 78 3.38 11.22 -8.94
CA LEU A 78 2.48 10.30 -9.66
C LEU A 78 2.82 8.82 -9.40
N GLY A 79 3.13 8.48 -8.15
CA GLY A 79 3.56 7.12 -7.75
C GLY A 79 4.97 6.71 -8.19
N GLN A 80 5.69 7.52 -8.98
CA GLN A 80 7.04 7.20 -9.44
C GLN A 80 8.12 7.82 -8.56
N SER A 81 9.11 7.03 -8.15
CA SER A 81 10.27 7.50 -7.36
C SER A 81 11.13 8.48 -8.17
N VAL A 82 11.29 9.69 -7.65
CA VAL A 82 12.00 10.81 -8.30
C VAL A 82 13.09 11.43 -7.42
N GLY A 83 13.17 11.04 -6.16
CA GLY A 83 14.25 11.48 -5.27
C GLY A 83 14.12 10.85 -3.89
N THR A 84 15.09 11.11 -3.02
CA THR A 84 15.10 10.58 -1.65
C THR A 84 15.53 11.66 -0.66
N ILE A 85 14.76 11.85 0.40
CA ILE A 85 15.19 12.64 1.57
C ILE A 85 15.89 11.70 2.55
N LYS A 86 17.20 11.90 2.71
CA LYS A 86 18.01 11.21 3.72
C LYS A 86 18.13 12.11 4.94
N VAL A 87 17.81 11.59 6.12
CA VAL A 87 17.93 12.33 7.40
C VAL A 87 19.02 11.69 8.23
N GLY A 88 20.20 12.33 8.27
CA GLY A 88 21.35 11.79 9.01
C GLY A 88 21.09 11.68 10.51
N ALA A 89 21.40 10.53 11.11
CA ALA A 89 21.11 10.20 12.51
C ALA A 89 21.65 11.22 13.53
N ARG A 90 22.82 11.83 13.27
CA ARG A 90 23.48 12.76 14.22
C ARG A 90 22.99 14.21 14.14
N LYS A 91 22.78 14.73 12.92
CA LYS A 91 22.44 16.16 12.73
C LYS A 91 20.96 16.40 12.44
N ARG A 92 20.18 15.33 12.18
CA ARG A 92 18.76 15.38 11.75
C ARG A 92 18.49 16.42 10.66
N LYS A 93 19.49 16.69 9.81
CA LYS A 93 19.36 17.65 8.71
C LYS A 93 18.88 16.88 7.48
N PRO A 94 17.67 17.17 6.96
CA PRO A 94 17.15 16.52 5.76
C PRO A 94 17.96 16.94 4.54
N ARG A 95 18.33 15.95 3.71
CA ARG A 95 19.14 16.15 2.51
C ARG A 95 18.54 15.39 1.34
N LEU A 96 18.38 16.08 0.21
CA LEU A 96 17.95 15.51 -1.05
C LEU A 96 19.10 14.71 -1.67
N SER A 97 18.80 13.51 -2.15
CA SER A 97 19.63 12.77 -3.09
C SER A 97 18.75 12.24 -4.22
N VAL A 98 19.27 12.22 -5.44
CA VAL A 98 18.63 11.68 -6.65
C VAL A 98 19.67 10.76 -7.28
N ASN A 99 19.38 9.46 -7.35
CA ASN A 99 20.24 8.50 -8.05
C ASN A 99 19.94 8.47 -9.56
N GLU A 100 20.71 7.69 -10.33
CA GLU A 100 20.54 7.58 -11.78
C GLU A 100 19.13 7.11 -12.19
N THR A 101 18.59 6.09 -11.52
CA THR A 101 17.22 5.61 -11.79
C THR A 101 16.18 6.70 -11.56
N GLN A 102 16.30 7.48 -10.48
CA GLN A 102 15.39 8.58 -10.15
C GLN A 102 15.56 9.77 -11.12
N ALA A 103 16.78 10.02 -11.60
CA ALA A 103 17.03 11.02 -12.64
C ALA A 103 16.37 10.59 -13.96
N ASN A 104 16.55 9.35 -14.40
CA ASN A 104 15.91 8.80 -15.61
C ASN A 104 14.39 8.79 -15.49
N ASN A 105 13.87 8.49 -14.29
CA ASN A 105 12.45 8.61 -14.00
C ASN A 105 11.95 10.05 -14.17
N SER A 106 12.75 11.03 -13.76
CA SER A 106 12.41 12.47 -13.84
C SER A 106 12.36 12.99 -15.28
N GLU A 107 13.09 12.36 -16.21
CA GLU A 107 13.06 12.73 -17.64
C GLU A 107 11.66 12.57 -18.26
N ARG A 108 10.87 11.59 -17.77
CA ARG A 108 9.48 11.40 -18.22
C ARG A 108 8.56 12.57 -17.88
N PHE A 109 8.96 13.37 -16.90
CA PHE A 109 8.26 14.58 -16.49
C PHE A 109 8.88 15.83 -17.12
N ASN A 110 9.76 15.67 -18.12
CA ASN A 110 10.58 16.70 -18.75
C ASN A 110 11.61 17.37 -17.82
N TYR A 111 12.10 16.65 -16.79
CA TYR A 111 13.13 17.16 -15.89
C TYR A 111 14.49 16.51 -16.10
N ARG A 112 15.43 17.25 -16.71
CA ARG A 112 16.82 16.80 -16.91
C ARG A 112 17.75 17.29 -15.79
N LEU A 113 17.42 16.93 -14.56
CA LEU A 113 18.15 17.37 -13.38
C LEU A 113 19.53 16.73 -13.21
N GLY A 114 19.68 15.48 -13.68
CA GLY A 114 20.83 14.64 -13.39
C GLY A 114 20.88 14.13 -11.93
N ILE A 115 22.00 13.53 -11.56
CA ILE A 115 22.25 13.00 -10.22
C ILE A 115 22.44 14.15 -9.22
N ILE A 116 21.77 14.06 -8.07
CA ILE A 116 21.96 14.98 -6.95
C ILE A 116 22.51 14.20 -5.76
N GLU A 117 23.64 14.64 -5.21
CA GLU A 117 24.19 14.04 -4.01
C GLU A 117 24.08 14.94 -2.79
N ASN A 118 23.31 14.45 -1.82
CA ASN A 118 23.35 14.91 -0.44
C ASN A 118 23.23 16.43 -0.28
N LYS A 119 22.31 17.08 -1.00
CA LYS A 119 22.10 18.54 -0.94
C LYS A 119 21.12 18.90 0.16
N SER A 120 21.35 20.00 0.89
CA SER A 120 20.43 20.44 1.95
C SER A 120 19.02 20.61 1.39
N TRP A 121 18.03 19.95 2.00
CA TRP A 121 16.64 20.07 1.55
C TRP A 121 16.16 21.52 1.63
N SER A 122 16.39 22.20 2.76
CA SER A 122 15.88 23.55 2.98
C SER A 122 16.63 24.63 2.21
N THR A 123 17.96 24.55 2.15
CA THR A 123 18.79 25.71 1.74
C THR A 123 19.47 25.59 0.39
N SER A 124 19.60 24.39 -0.18
CA SER A 124 20.30 24.22 -1.46
C SER A 124 19.45 24.73 -2.63
N GLU A 125 20.07 25.49 -3.54
CA GLU A 125 19.42 25.91 -4.80
C GLU A 125 18.93 24.72 -5.63
N LEU A 126 19.74 23.66 -5.76
CA LEU A 126 19.31 22.42 -6.42
C LEU A 126 18.05 21.80 -5.80
N ALA A 127 17.93 21.79 -4.47
CA ALA A 127 16.74 21.26 -3.81
C ALA A 127 15.51 22.18 -3.97
N LYS A 128 15.73 23.50 -4.01
CA LYS A 128 14.67 24.48 -4.34
C LYS A 128 14.18 24.31 -5.77
N ALA A 129 15.09 24.16 -6.73
CA ALA A 129 14.78 23.89 -8.13
C ALA A 129 13.98 22.58 -8.26
N PHE A 130 14.43 21.50 -7.60
CA PHE A 130 13.70 20.22 -7.57
C PHE A 130 12.25 20.38 -7.11
N ARG A 131 12.03 21.07 -5.98
CA ARG A 131 10.66 21.29 -5.48
C ARG A 131 9.82 22.17 -6.41
N THR A 132 10.42 23.23 -6.94
CA THR A 132 9.73 24.20 -7.80
C THR A 132 9.28 23.53 -9.08
N PHE A 133 10.17 22.72 -9.67
CA PHE A 133 9.89 21.95 -10.86
C PHE A 133 8.66 21.04 -10.66
N TYR A 134 8.69 20.15 -9.67
CA TYR A 134 7.58 19.22 -9.44
C TYR A 134 6.28 19.91 -9.06
N LYS A 135 6.35 21.11 -8.47
CA LYS A 135 5.16 21.87 -8.10
C LYS A 135 4.51 22.59 -9.28
N ASN A 136 5.30 23.13 -10.20
CA ASN A 136 4.82 24.12 -11.16
C ASN A 136 5.05 23.76 -12.63
N GLU A 137 6.02 22.88 -12.92
CA GLU A 137 6.55 22.68 -14.28
C GLU A 137 6.46 21.23 -14.76
N ALA A 138 6.36 20.26 -13.84
CA ALA A 138 6.33 18.85 -14.19
C ALA A 138 5.13 18.50 -15.07
N VAL A 139 5.42 17.98 -16.27
CA VAL A 139 4.43 17.56 -17.26
C VAL A 139 4.82 16.21 -17.85
N GLY A 140 3.84 15.32 -18.04
CA GLY A 140 4.05 13.97 -18.56
C GLY A 140 3.45 12.91 -17.64
N SER A 141 3.74 11.65 -17.95
CA SER A 141 3.15 10.48 -17.28
C SER A 141 4.24 9.56 -16.71
N PRO A 142 3.96 8.86 -15.59
CA PRO A 142 4.88 7.87 -15.08
C PRO A 142 5.08 6.72 -16.08
N ARG A 143 6.07 5.88 -15.80
CA ARG A 143 6.35 4.68 -16.59
C ARG A 143 5.24 3.64 -16.46
N GLN A 144 4.67 3.51 -15.27
CA GLN A 144 3.58 2.59 -14.96
C GLN A 144 2.36 3.42 -14.57
N GLU A 145 1.28 3.33 -15.34
CA GLU A 145 0.05 4.08 -15.06
C GLU A 145 -0.65 3.56 -13.81
N GLU A 146 -0.56 2.25 -13.52
CA GLU A 146 -1.03 1.65 -12.26
C GLU A 146 -0.50 2.39 -11.02
N HIS A 147 0.77 2.80 -11.00
CA HIS A 147 1.32 3.56 -9.88
C HIS A 147 0.68 4.95 -9.73
N MET A 148 0.24 5.57 -10.84
CA MET A 148 -0.49 6.84 -10.79
C MET A 148 -1.85 6.66 -10.14
N VAL A 149 -2.57 5.61 -10.56
CA VAL A 149 -3.88 5.23 -10.01
C VAL A 149 -3.75 4.93 -8.52
N GLU A 150 -2.79 4.11 -8.13
CA GLU A 150 -2.47 3.80 -6.74
C GLU A 150 -2.18 5.07 -5.92
N SER A 151 -1.35 5.98 -6.45
CA SER A 151 -1.00 7.22 -5.77
C SER A 151 -2.18 8.18 -5.60
N ALA A 152 -3.05 8.27 -6.60
CA ALA A 152 -4.29 9.04 -6.56
C ALA A 152 -5.26 8.44 -5.54
N LEU A 153 -5.42 7.11 -5.53
CA LEU A 153 -6.26 6.39 -4.57
C LEU A 153 -5.75 6.54 -3.13
N PHE A 154 -4.45 6.47 -2.90
CA PHE A 154 -3.87 6.83 -1.60
C PHE A 154 -4.27 8.25 -1.19
N SER A 155 -4.14 9.23 -2.08
CA SER A 155 -4.48 10.64 -1.79
C SER A 155 -5.96 10.82 -1.41
N GLU A 156 -6.85 10.12 -2.12
CA GLU A 156 -8.28 10.12 -1.83
C GLU A 156 -8.58 9.50 -0.46
N LEU A 157 -8.04 8.32 -0.20
CA LEU A 157 -8.27 7.57 1.04
C LEU A 157 -7.60 8.24 2.27
N GLU A 158 -6.52 9.00 2.08
CA GLU A 158 -5.85 9.77 3.14
C GLU A 158 -6.67 10.98 3.64
N LYS A 159 -7.66 11.47 2.86
CA LYS A 159 -8.47 12.64 3.26
C LYS A 159 -9.09 12.43 4.64
N THR A 160 -8.82 13.34 5.58
CA THR A 160 -9.32 13.24 6.96
C THR A 160 -10.70 13.87 7.15
N LYS A 161 -11.08 14.78 6.25
CA LYS A 161 -12.41 15.40 6.22
C LYS A 161 -13.33 14.56 5.34
N SER A 162 -14.57 14.39 5.77
CA SER A 162 -15.63 13.72 4.98
C SER A 162 -16.06 14.54 3.77
N VAL A 163 -15.92 15.86 3.84
CA VAL A 163 -16.26 16.78 2.74
C VAL A 163 -15.41 16.41 1.52
N ASN A 164 -16.09 16.04 0.43
CA ASN A 164 -15.48 15.62 -0.84
C ASN A 164 -14.55 14.40 -0.72
N LYS A 165 -14.86 13.51 0.24
CA LYS A 165 -14.25 12.18 0.32
C LYS A 165 -15.22 11.13 -0.21
N THR A 166 -14.79 10.38 -1.22
CA THR A 166 -15.58 9.37 -1.92
C THR A 166 -16.04 8.25 -0.98
N LEU A 167 -15.16 7.80 -0.09
CA LEU A 167 -15.47 6.78 0.92
C LEU A 167 -15.07 7.27 2.31
N CYS A 168 -16.05 7.46 3.19
CA CYS A 168 -15.81 7.85 4.57
C CYS A 168 -15.39 6.66 5.44
N GLY A 169 -14.80 6.95 6.61
CA GLY A 169 -14.45 5.93 7.60
C GLY A 169 -13.22 5.07 7.28
N ILE A 170 -12.67 5.17 6.07
CA ILE A 170 -11.44 4.47 5.66
C ILE A 170 -10.21 5.39 5.75
N GLN A 171 -9.05 4.84 6.11
CA GLN A 171 -7.76 5.53 6.15
C GLN A 171 -6.62 4.55 5.86
N PRO A 172 -5.68 4.85 4.97
CA PRO A 172 -4.49 4.03 4.76
C PRO A 172 -3.67 3.88 6.04
N VAL A 173 -3.07 2.71 6.19
CA VAL A 173 -2.02 2.49 7.16
C VAL A 173 -0.83 3.36 6.77
N SER A 174 -0.30 4.11 7.73
CA SER A 174 0.88 4.95 7.53
C SER A 174 1.90 4.68 8.63
N TYR A 175 3.17 4.92 8.31
CA TYR A 175 4.26 4.82 9.27
C TYR A 175 4.95 6.16 9.41
N ALA A 176 4.99 6.69 10.63
CA ALA A 176 5.57 8.00 10.92
C ALA A 176 5.05 9.11 9.98
N ASN A 177 3.73 9.17 9.74
CA ASN A 177 3.06 10.13 8.84
C ASN A 177 3.62 10.12 7.41
N SER A 178 4.01 8.94 6.93
CA SER A 178 4.47 8.69 5.56
C SER A 178 3.74 7.47 5.02
N ARG A 179 3.49 7.46 3.71
CA ARG A 179 2.92 6.29 3.02
C ARG A 179 3.87 5.11 3.17
N ILE A 180 3.32 3.92 3.34
CA ILE A 180 4.09 2.70 3.45
C ILE A 180 3.25 1.58 2.85
N HIS A 181 3.89 0.72 2.07
CA HIS A 181 3.24 -0.47 1.54
C HIS A 181 3.53 -1.66 2.45
N MET A 182 2.56 -2.57 2.54
CA MET A 182 2.74 -3.80 3.28
C MET A 182 3.40 -4.83 2.37
N LYS A 183 4.67 -5.16 2.65
CA LYS A 183 5.30 -6.31 2.00
C LYS A 183 4.78 -7.61 2.60
N THR A 184 4.58 -8.61 1.78
CA THR A 184 4.18 -9.97 2.16
C THR A 184 5.27 -10.96 1.77
N SER A 185 5.37 -12.12 2.44
CA SER A 185 6.29 -13.19 1.99
C SER A 185 5.84 -13.80 0.65
N LEU A 186 4.54 -13.69 0.35
CA LEU A 186 3.89 -14.21 -0.84
C LEU A 186 4.08 -13.29 -2.04
N LYS A 187 4.43 -13.87 -3.20
CA LYS A 187 4.34 -13.23 -4.50
C LYS A 187 3.07 -13.70 -5.21
N ALA A 188 2.08 -12.82 -5.30
CA ALA A 188 0.75 -13.12 -5.83
C ALA A 188 0.47 -12.52 -7.22
N SER A 189 1.45 -11.86 -7.85
CA SER A 189 1.28 -11.21 -9.18
C SER A 189 0.82 -12.16 -10.29
N ASP A 190 1.04 -13.46 -10.14
CA ASP A 190 0.59 -14.51 -11.07
C ASP A 190 -0.60 -15.34 -10.51
N ALA A 191 -1.33 -14.82 -9.52
CA ALA A 191 -2.48 -15.52 -8.91
C ALA A 191 -3.58 -15.86 -9.93
N LYS A 192 -3.78 -15.02 -10.96
CA LYS A 192 -4.69 -15.32 -12.08
C LYS A 192 -4.32 -16.57 -12.88
N LYS A 193 -3.04 -16.97 -12.85
CA LYS A 193 -2.54 -18.22 -13.43
C LYS A 193 -2.54 -19.37 -12.41
N ASN A 194 -3.22 -19.18 -11.28
CA ASN A 194 -3.18 -20.07 -10.12
C ASN A 194 -1.78 -20.30 -9.56
N VAL A 195 -0.88 -19.30 -9.63
CA VAL A 195 0.48 -19.39 -9.08
C VAL A 195 0.60 -18.49 -7.85
N ILE A 196 1.07 -19.09 -6.75
CA ILE A 196 1.42 -18.40 -5.51
C ILE A 196 2.70 -19.06 -4.98
N GLU A 197 3.67 -18.25 -4.59
CA GLU A 197 4.96 -18.73 -4.08
C GLU A 197 5.47 -17.79 -2.98
N GLN A 198 6.16 -18.33 -1.98
CA GLN A 198 7.00 -17.51 -1.12
C GLN A 198 8.29 -17.12 -1.83
N SER A 199 8.70 -15.86 -1.69
CA SER A 199 9.97 -15.39 -2.25
C SER A 199 10.74 -14.54 -1.25
N LYS A 200 12.08 -14.54 -1.37
CA LYS A 200 12.95 -13.71 -0.52
C LYS A 200 12.67 -12.21 -0.66
N THR A 201 12.23 -11.77 -1.84
CA THR A 201 11.85 -10.38 -2.11
C THR A 201 10.42 -10.06 -1.68
N GLY A 202 9.60 -11.10 -1.53
CA GLY A 202 8.18 -11.00 -1.21
C GLY A 202 7.32 -10.47 -2.36
N GLY A 203 6.06 -10.26 -2.04
CA GLY A 203 5.14 -9.40 -2.77
C GLY A 203 4.82 -8.15 -1.95
N GLU A 204 3.96 -7.30 -2.47
CA GLU A 204 3.59 -6.04 -1.84
C GLU A 204 2.10 -5.80 -2.07
N THR A 205 1.34 -5.54 -1.01
CA THR A 205 -0.01 -5.04 -1.12
C THR A 205 0.05 -3.59 -1.57
N ASP A 206 -0.72 -3.24 -2.60
CA ASP A 206 -0.77 -1.87 -3.10
C ASP A 206 -1.22 -0.90 -2.00
N ILE A 207 -2.38 -1.14 -1.38
CA ILE A 207 -2.85 -0.30 -0.27
C ILE A 207 -3.45 -1.16 0.85
N LEU A 208 -2.89 -1.03 2.05
CA LEU A 208 -3.50 -1.52 3.29
C LEU A 208 -4.17 -0.36 4.02
N CYS A 209 -5.47 -0.47 4.30
CA CYS A 209 -6.22 0.52 5.06
C CYS A 209 -6.82 -0.05 6.34
N ARG A 210 -7.22 0.87 7.22
CA ARG A 210 -8.14 0.65 8.32
C ARG A 210 -9.48 1.27 7.96
N ARG A 211 -10.57 0.57 8.23
CA ARG A 211 -11.92 1.09 8.02
C ARG A 211 -12.74 0.98 9.29
N ASN A 212 -13.27 2.11 9.74
CA ASN A 212 -14.21 2.17 10.85
C ASN A 212 -15.59 1.73 10.34
N ILE A 213 -16.12 0.66 10.93
CA ILE A 213 -17.44 0.13 10.58
C ILE A 213 -18.50 0.73 11.50
N LYS A 214 -18.17 0.84 12.80
CA LYS A 214 -18.97 1.50 13.83
C LYS A 214 -18.05 1.94 14.97
N LEU A 215 -18.61 2.65 15.95
CA LEU A 215 -17.84 3.08 17.12
C LEU A 215 -17.17 1.88 17.80
N GLY A 216 -15.85 1.94 17.94
CA GLY A 216 -15.04 0.89 18.57
C GLY A 216 -14.74 -0.33 17.70
N GLU A 217 -15.22 -0.38 16.45
CA GLU A 217 -14.96 -1.49 15.53
C GLU A 217 -14.35 -0.99 14.22
N SER A 218 -13.14 -1.45 13.96
CA SER A 218 -12.41 -1.24 12.72
C SER A 218 -12.02 -2.58 12.08
N ARG A 219 -11.94 -2.59 10.76
CA ARG A 219 -11.44 -3.72 9.94
C ARG A 219 -10.21 -3.31 9.15
N PHE A 220 -9.43 -4.31 8.75
CA PHE A 220 -8.44 -4.12 7.69
C PHE A 220 -9.13 -4.15 6.33
N VAL A 221 -8.59 -3.36 5.41
CA VAL A 221 -8.98 -3.38 4.00
C VAL A 221 -7.73 -3.56 3.17
N VAL A 222 -7.67 -4.63 2.39
CA VAL A 222 -6.58 -4.96 1.47
C VAL A 222 -7.04 -4.60 0.08
N ILE A 223 -6.38 -3.62 -0.54
CA ILE A 223 -6.74 -3.12 -1.87
C ILE A 223 -5.64 -3.50 -2.85
N GLU A 224 -6.03 -4.20 -3.91
CA GLU A 224 -5.26 -4.43 -5.12
C GLU A 224 -5.74 -3.47 -6.21
N VAL A 225 -4.82 -2.78 -6.87
CA VAL A 225 -5.09 -1.76 -7.88
C VAL A 225 -4.68 -2.26 -9.25
N LYS A 226 -5.47 -1.94 -10.28
CA LYS A 226 -5.07 -2.07 -11.70
C LYS A 226 -5.41 -0.79 -12.44
N ASP A 227 -4.65 -0.48 -13.48
CA ASP A 227 -4.89 0.64 -14.39
C ASP A 227 -5.88 0.33 -15.52
N GLU A 228 -6.21 -0.93 -15.74
CA GLU A 228 -7.12 -1.35 -16.82
C GLU A 228 -8.03 -2.50 -16.39
N ASN A 229 -9.22 -2.61 -16.98
CA ASN A 229 -10.14 -3.75 -16.80
C ASN A 229 -10.38 -4.44 -18.15
N LYS A 230 -9.66 -5.55 -18.35
CA LYS A 230 -9.66 -6.34 -19.59
C LYS A 230 -10.22 -7.73 -19.33
N LYS A 231 -10.68 -8.42 -20.39
CA LYS A 231 -11.23 -9.79 -20.24
C LYS A 231 -10.24 -10.80 -19.67
N ASN A 232 -8.94 -10.57 -19.80
CA ASN A 232 -7.85 -11.42 -19.29
C ASN A 232 -7.17 -10.84 -18.03
N GLU A 233 -7.76 -9.78 -17.46
CA GLU A 233 -7.39 -9.15 -16.19
C GLU A 233 -8.66 -8.49 -15.65
N SER A 234 -9.59 -9.34 -15.23
CA SER A 234 -10.90 -8.93 -14.73
C SER A 234 -10.88 -8.63 -13.23
N PHE A 235 -11.97 -8.06 -12.72
CA PHE A 235 -12.20 -7.93 -11.29
C PHE A 235 -12.11 -9.27 -10.55
N ASP A 236 -12.69 -10.32 -11.14
CA ASP A 236 -12.79 -11.63 -10.53
C ASP A 236 -11.43 -12.36 -10.54
N ASP A 237 -10.63 -12.20 -11.60
CA ASP A 237 -9.25 -12.73 -11.66
C ASP A 237 -8.32 -12.04 -10.66
N THR A 238 -8.45 -10.72 -10.54
CA THR A 238 -7.57 -9.88 -9.71
C THR A 238 -7.85 -10.09 -8.22
N MET A 239 -9.08 -10.45 -7.85
CA MET A 239 -9.47 -10.70 -6.45
C MET A 239 -8.61 -11.76 -5.77
N LYS A 240 -8.07 -12.74 -6.50
CA LYS A 240 -7.14 -13.73 -5.93
C LYS A 240 -5.89 -13.10 -5.33
N GLN A 241 -5.39 -11.98 -5.88
CA GLN A 241 -4.24 -11.27 -5.32
C GLN A 241 -4.60 -10.62 -3.97
N ALA A 242 -5.72 -9.90 -3.93
CA ALA A 242 -6.24 -9.30 -2.70
C ALA A 242 -6.50 -10.38 -1.62
N ILE A 243 -7.10 -11.51 -1.99
CA ILE A 243 -7.29 -12.67 -1.11
C ILE A 243 -5.94 -13.19 -0.60
N SER A 244 -4.94 -13.39 -1.46
CA SER A 244 -3.62 -13.89 -1.03
C SER A 244 -2.98 -12.99 0.03
N TYR A 245 -3.04 -11.67 -0.16
CA TYR A 245 -2.49 -10.72 0.80
C TYR A 245 -3.33 -10.63 2.08
N ALA A 246 -4.65 -10.74 2.00
CA ALA A 246 -5.52 -10.76 3.17
C ALA A 246 -5.34 -12.02 4.02
N VAL A 247 -5.19 -13.20 3.41
CA VAL A 247 -4.84 -14.44 4.12
C VAL A 247 -3.50 -14.29 4.83
N PHE A 248 -2.48 -13.73 4.18
CA PHE A 248 -1.20 -13.46 4.84
C PHE A 248 -1.36 -12.53 6.06
N ILE A 249 -2.18 -11.49 5.96
CA ILE A 249 -2.44 -10.58 7.10
C ILE A 249 -3.14 -11.32 8.24
N SER A 250 -4.16 -12.15 7.95
CA SER A 250 -4.83 -12.99 8.95
C SER A 250 -3.86 -13.94 9.65
N GLU A 251 -3.01 -14.64 8.91
CA GLU A 251 -1.99 -15.51 9.50
C GLU A 251 -0.96 -14.72 10.33
N LEU A 252 -0.59 -13.52 9.89
CA LEU A 252 0.38 -12.66 10.59
C LEU A 252 -0.18 -12.11 11.91
N ILE A 253 -1.45 -11.70 11.97
CA ILE A 253 -2.07 -11.21 13.22
C ILE A 253 -2.26 -12.30 14.26
N HIS A 254 -2.40 -13.56 13.83
CA HIS A 254 -2.49 -14.72 14.73
C HIS A 254 -1.12 -15.32 15.09
N SER A 255 -0.04 -14.86 14.45
CA SER A 255 1.33 -15.23 14.81
C SER A 255 1.79 -14.56 16.12
N ASN A 256 2.91 -15.02 16.68
CA ASN A 256 3.55 -14.39 17.84
C ASN A 256 3.95 -12.91 17.61
N ALA A 257 4.10 -12.49 16.34
CA ALA A 257 4.41 -11.11 15.97
C ALA A 257 3.16 -10.23 15.79
N GLY A 258 1.96 -10.83 15.81
CA GLY A 258 0.71 -10.16 15.46
C GLY A 258 0.42 -8.93 16.30
N LYS A 259 0.64 -9.01 17.62
CA LYS A 259 0.44 -7.87 18.54
C LYS A 259 1.29 -6.66 18.17
N ASP A 260 2.53 -6.86 17.76
CA ASP A 260 3.43 -5.77 17.37
C ASP A 260 3.02 -5.18 16.01
N TRP A 261 2.64 -6.03 15.05
CA TRP A 261 2.10 -5.57 13.77
C TRP A 261 0.80 -4.79 13.91
N MET A 262 -0.13 -5.25 14.75
CA MET A 262 -1.35 -4.52 15.08
C MET A 262 -1.05 -3.12 15.63
N LYS A 263 -0.02 -2.99 16.48
CA LYS A 263 0.43 -1.68 16.99
C LYS A 263 1.15 -0.82 15.94
N ILE A 264 1.88 -1.43 15.01
CA ILE A 264 2.48 -0.72 13.87
C ILE A 264 1.38 -0.13 12.99
N TRP A 265 0.34 -0.91 12.72
CA TRP A 265 -0.79 -0.50 11.89
C TRP A 265 -1.79 0.41 12.59
N GLY A 266 -1.71 0.57 13.92
CA GLY A 266 -2.63 1.41 14.69
C GLY A 266 -4.00 0.74 14.88
N MET A 267 -3.98 -0.56 15.13
CA MET A 267 -5.11 -1.47 15.34
C MET A 267 -4.98 -2.23 16.67
N GLU A 268 -4.13 -1.80 17.61
CA GLU A 268 -3.87 -2.49 18.88
C GLU A 268 -5.13 -2.74 19.75
N ASN A 269 -6.17 -1.92 19.58
CA ASN A 269 -7.44 -2.05 20.29
C ASN A 269 -8.44 -2.97 19.57
N GLN A 270 -8.04 -3.57 18.45
CA GLN A 270 -8.88 -4.46 17.64
C GLN A 270 -8.44 -5.92 17.75
N ILE A 271 -7.57 -6.24 18.71
CA ILE A 271 -7.13 -7.61 18.97
C ILE A 271 -8.32 -8.45 19.44
N LYS A 272 -8.82 -9.33 18.58
CA LYS A 272 -9.99 -10.18 18.81
C LYS A 272 -9.85 -11.53 18.12
N GLU A 273 -10.74 -12.45 18.43
CA GLU A 273 -10.95 -13.67 17.63
C GLU A 273 -11.89 -13.37 16.47
N ASN A 274 -11.78 -14.11 15.37
CA ASN A 274 -12.69 -14.04 14.21
C ASN A 274 -12.72 -12.65 13.54
N TYR A 275 -11.61 -12.29 12.90
CA TYR A 275 -11.53 -11.06 12.10
C TYR A 275 -12.35 -11.15 10.84
N ILE A 276 -12.81 -9.98 10.38
CA ILE A 276 -13.26 -9.80 9.01
C ILE A 276 -12.28 -8.84 8.35
N ILE A 277 -11.63 -9.29 7.28
CA ILE A 277 -10.73 -8.50 6.45
C ILE A 277 -11.45 -8.23 5.13
N ASP A 278 -11.59 -6.95 4.78
CA ASP A 278 -12.23 -6.57 3.52
C ASP A 278 -11.19 -6.69 2.38
N CYS A 279 -11.44 -7.55 1.39
CA CYS A 279 -10.63 -7.68 0.18
C CYS A 279 -11.23 -6.80 -0.92
N VAL A 280 -10.44 -5.91 -1.50
CA VAL A 280 -10.91 -4.93 -2.48
C VAL A 280 -10.07 -4.99 -3.74
N VAL A 281 -10.76 -5.00 -4.87
CA VAL A 281 -10.13 -4.75 -6.17
C VAL A 281 -10.56 -3.37 -6.66
N ALA A 282 -9.58 -2.51 -6.94
CA ALA A 282 -9.77 -1.15 -7.44
C ALA A 282 -9.30 -1.06 -8.90
N MET A 283 -10.24 -0.95 -9.83
CA MET A 283 -9.94 -0.95 -11.28
C MET A 283 -10.90 -0.03 -12.02
N PRO A 284 -10.54 0.51 -13.20
CA PRO A 284 -11.47 1.26 -14.02
C PRO A 284 -12.68 0.45 -14.49
N LYS A 285 -13.74 1.16 -14.87
CA LYS A 285 -14.82 0.56 -15.68
C LYS A 285 -14.22 0.03 -16.98
N GLY A 286 -14.65 -1.16 -17.40
CA GLY A 286 -14.08 -1.81 -18.57
C GLY A 286 -14.88 -3.01 -19.04
N ALA A 287 -14.17 -4.06 -19.46
CA ALA A 287 -14.77 -5.19 -20.15
C ALA A 287 -15.57 -6.14 -19.23
N THR A 288 -15.39 -6.05 -17.91
CA THR A 288 -16.02 -6.94 -16.92
C THR A 288 -16.63 -6.16 -15.76
N GLU A 289 -17.62 -6.76 -15.09
CA GLU A 289 -18.21 -6.26 -13.85
C GLU A 289 -17.94 -7.28 -12.73
N PRO A 290 -17.69 -6.82 -11.49
CA PRO A 290 -17.44 -7.69 -10.35
C PRO A 290 -18.70 -8.45 -9.93
N SER A 291 -18.56 -9.74 -9.60
CA SER A 291 -19.69 -10.61 -9.27
C SER A 291 -19.84 -10.95 -7.77
N TYR A 292 -18.98 -10.38 -6.91
CA TYR A 292 -18.77 -10.83 -5.52
C TYR A 292 -19.08 -9.81 -4.42
N ALA A 293 -19.75 -8.71 -4.71
CA ALA A 293 -19.98 -7.64 -3.73
C ALA A 293 -20.63 -8.12 -2.42
N GLY A 294 -19.94 -7.92 -1.29
CA GLY A 294 -20.40 -8.27 0.05
C GLY A 294 -20.33 -9.77 0.38
N GLU A 295 -19.84 -10.58 -0.55
CA GLU A 295 -19.70 -12.02 -0.34
C GLU A 295 -18.62 -12.31 0.70
N LYS A 296 -18.83 -13.39 1.45
CA LYS A 296 -17.91 -13.82 2.50
C LYS A 296 -17.32 -15.19 2.22
N ILE A 297 -16.03 -15.31 2.51
CA ILE A 297 -15.25 -16.55 2.43
C ILE A 297 -14.58 -16.76 3.77
N GLU A 298 -14.65 -17.97 4.30
CA GLU A 298 -13.99 -18.30 5.58
C GLU A 298 -12.52 -18.62 5.36
N ILE A 299 -11.69 -18.32 6.36
CA ILE A 299 -10.30 -18.80 6.43
C ILE A 299 -10.30 -20.03 7.34
N PRO A 300 -10.16 -21.25 6.79
CA PRO A 300 -10.25 -22.49 7.56
C PRO A 300 -9.36 -22.49 8.81
N GLY A 301 -9.94 -22.94 9.93
CA GLY A 301 -9.23 -23.13 11.21
C GLY A 301 -8.97 -21.87 12.03
N THR A 302 -9.24 -20.67 11.50
CA THR A 302 -9.03 -19.40 12.22
C THR A 302 -10.32 -18.78 12.76
N GLY A 303 -11.46 -19.08 12.12
CA GLY A 303 -12.73 -18.38 12.34
C GLY A 303 -12.79 -16.98 11.72
N ASP A 304 -11.69 -16.51 11.11
CA ASP A 304 -11.65 -15.28 10.33
C ASP A 304 -12.39 -15.43 9.00
N LYS A 305 -12.80 -14.29 8.43
CA LYS A 305 -13.49 -14.20 7.14
C LYS A 305 -12.90 -13.10 6.27
N LEU A 306 -12.96 -13.34 4.97
CA LEU A 306 -12.72 -12.34 3.93
C LEU A 306 -14.07 -11.84 3.43
N GLU A 307 -14.28 -10.53 3.39
CA GLU A 307 -15.46 -9.90 2.77
C GLU A 307 -15.05 -9.22 1.46
N LEU A 308 -15.65 -9.60 0.35
CA LEU A 308 -15.19 -9.22 -0.99
C LEU A 308 -15.89 -7.95 -1.48
N HIS A 309 -15.10 -6.96 -1.90
CA HIS A 309 -15.59 -5.67 -2.36
C HIS A 309 -14.83 -5.16 -3.59
N TYR A 310 -15.37 -4.12 -4.21
CA TYR A 310 -14.74 -3.46 -5.35
C TYR A 310 -14.75 -1.93 -5.18
N MET A 311 -13.84 -1.30 -5.91
CA MET A 311 -13.87 0.12 -6.25
C MET A 311 -13.75 0.27 -7.77
N LYS A 312 -14.86 0.62 -8.43
CA LYS A 312 -14.89 0.92 -9.87
C LYS A 312 -14.47 2.36 -10.09
N ILE A 313 -13.24 2.56 -10.55
CA ILE A 313 -12.67 3.87 -10.85
C ILE A 313 -13.41 4.46 -12.07
N LYS A 314 -13.93 5.68 -11.90
CA LYS A 314 -14.66 6.42 -12.93
C LYS A 314 -13.74 7.38 -13.67
N ASP A 315 -12.95 8.11 -12.91
CA ASP A 315 -12.03 9.11 -13.39
C ASP A 315 -10.88 9.28 -12.40
N TYR A 316 -9.70 9.63 -12.89
CA TYR A 316 -8.54 9.95 -12.06
C TYR A 316 -7.60 10.89 -12.79
N ASP A 317 -6.96 11.75 -12.01
CA ASP A 317 -5.87 12.60 -12.44
C ASP A 317 -4.69 12.47 -11.46
N SER A 318 -3.72 13.37 -11.57
CA SER A 318 -2.53 13.40 -10.71
C SER A 318 -2.82 13.55 -9.21
N GLU A 319 -3.97 14.09 -8.82
CA GLU A 319 -4.31 14.44 -7.44
C GLU A 319 -5.67 13.90 -6.97
N ASN A 320 -6.55 13.52 -7.88
CA ASN A 320 -7.92 13.11 -7.60
C ASN A 320 -8.22 11.74 -8.20
N VAL A 321 -9.05 10.97 -7.51
CA VAL A 321 -9.70 9.78 -8.09
C VAL A 321 -11.14 9.74 -7.62
N GLU A 322 -12.03 9.45 -8.55
CA GLU A 322 -13.45 9.24 -8.27
C GLU A 322 -13.80 7.79 -8.57
N PHE A 323 -14.51 7.14 -7.65
CA PHE A 323 -14.87 5.74 -7.79
C PHE A 323 -16.25 5.44 -7.22
N GLU A 324 -16.86 4.36 -7.71
CA GLU A 324 -18.03 3.73 -7.13
C GLU A 324 -17.57 2.51 -6.32
N SER A 325 -18.09 2.33 -5.11
CA SER A 325 -17.69 1.22 -4.24
C SER A 325 -18.87 0.34 -3.88
N SER A 326 -18.62 -0.96 -3.70
CA SER A 326 -19.59 -1.90 -3.14
C SER A 326 -19.65 -1.91 -1.60
N PHE A 327 -18.92 -1.02 -0.94
CA PHE A 327 -19.09 -0.83 0.49
C PHE A 327 -20.48 -0.23 0.76
N ASP A 328 -21.22 -0.82 1.71
CA ASP A 328 -22.46 -0.24 2.21
C ASP A 328 -22.19 1.20 2.68
N ASN A 329 -22.82 2.18 2.04
CA ASN A 329 -22.89 3.56 2.52
C ASN A 329 -23.81 3.58 3.75
N LYS A 330 -23.27 3.32 4.93
CA LYS A 330 -23.96 3.52 6.20
C LYS A 330 -23.44 4.76 6.92
#